data_AF-J9W280-F1
#
_entry.id   AF-J9W280-F1
#
_cell.length_a   1.000
_cell.length_b   1.000
_cell.length_c   1.000
_cell.angle_alpha   90.00
_cell.angle_beta   90.00
_cell.angle_gamma   90.00
#
_symmetry.space_group_name_H-M   'P 1'
#
loop_
_entity.id
_entity.type
_entity.pdbx_description
1 polymer ?
#
loop_
_entity_poly.entity_id
_entity_poly.type
_entity_poly.pdbx_seq_one_letter_code
_entity_poly.pdbx_strand_id
1 'polypeptide(L)' 'MLFPRGWPDITGFEHHSGKMILIEVKNERGKLRDDQKRFAKFIKQYPVLYGVCRSVDDALKIIGGK' A
#
# COMPACT_ATOMS: atom_id res chain seq x y z
N MET A 1 -8.35 -2.70 18.29
CA MET A 1 -7.69 -2.21 17.06
C MET A 1 -7.30 -3.44 16.25
N LEU A 2 -7.81 -3.61 15.03
CA LEU A 2 -7.64 -4.83 14.22
C LEU A 2 -6.30 -4.89 13.46
N PHE A 3 -5.69 -3.72 13.18
CA PHE A 3 -4.46 -3.61 12.41
C PHE A 3 -3.38 -2.83 13.18
N PRO A 4 -2.08 -3.10 12.96
CA PRO A 4 -1.00 -2.36 13.61
C PRO A 4 -0.97 -0.88 13.17
N ARG A 5 -0.26 -0.05 13.92
CA ARG A 5 -0.02 1.34 13.51
C ARG A 5 0.75 1.38 12.18
N GLY A 6 0.35 2.30 11.31
CA GLY A 6 0.93 2.44 9.97
C GLY A 6 0.35 1.49 8.92
N TRP A 7 -0.71 0.74 9.24
CA TRP A 7 -1.44 -0.07 8.26
C TRP A 7 -2.00 0.80 7.12
N PRO A 8 -1.94 0.35 5.86
CA PRO A 8 -2.37 1.15 4.69
C PRO A 8 -3.89 1.33 4.59
N ASP A 9 -4.32 2.39 3.92
CA ASP A 9 -5.75 2.75 3.82
C ASP A 9 -6.56 1.73 2.98
N ILE A 10 -5.96 1.17 1.93
CA ILE A 10 -6.59 0.20 1.04
C ILE A 10 -5.92 -1.15 1.24
N THR A 11 -6.74 -2.17 1.50
CA THR A 11 -6.34 -3.58 1.61
C THR A 11 -7.16 -4.42 0.65
N GLY A 12 -6.48 -5.26 -0.13
CA GLY A 12 -7.11 -6.20 -1.05
C GLY A 12 -6.30 -7.49 -1.17
N PHE A 13 -6.83 -8.43 -1.94
CA PHE A 13 -6.20 -9.70 -2.22
C PHE A 13 -6.29 -9.96 -3.73
N GLU A 14 -5.16 -10.22 -4.38
CA GLU A 14 -5.11 -10.59 -5.79
C GLU A 14 -5.23 -12.11 -5.91
N HIS A 15 -6.40 -12.59 -6.32
CA HIS A 15 -6.71 -14.03 -6.31
C HIS A 15 -5.78 -14.86 -7.19
N HIS A 16 -5.32 -14.32 -8.32
CA HIS A 16 -4.50 -15.06 -9.28
C HIS A 16 -3.08 -15.32 -8.78
N SER A 17 -2.44 -14.32 -8.17
CA SER A 17 -1.05 -14.42 -7.70
C SER A 17 -0.95 -14.79 -6.20
N GLY A 18 -2.06 -14.69 -5.46
CA GLY A 18 -2.10 -14.86 -4.01
C GLY A 18 -1.46 -13.69 -3.23
N LYS A 19 -1.15 -12.57 -3.89
CA LYS A 19 -0.53 -11.41 -3.24
C LYS A 19 -1.56 -10.56 -2.50
N MET A 20 -1.16 -10.01 -1.36
CA MET A 20 -1.90 -8.94 -0.72
C MET A 20 -1.68 -7.62 -1.46
N ILE A 21 -2.73 -6.82 -1.62
CA ILE A 21 -2.66 -5.44 -2.14
C ILE A 21 -2.75 -4.51 -0.95
N LEU A 22 -1.78 -3.61 -0.82
CA LEU A 22 -1.65 -2.71 0.31
C LEU A 22 -1.26 -1.32 -0.19
N ILE A 23 -2.23 -0.40 -0.25
CA ILE A 23 -2.03 0.93 -0.82
C ILE A 23 -2.30 1.99 0.24
N GLU A 24 -1.32 2.87 0.43
CA GLU A 24 -1.44 4.06 1.27
C GLU A 24 -1.81 5.26 0.40
N VAL A 25 -2.88 5.97 0.75
CA VAL A 25 -3.41 7.08 -0.06
C VAL A 25 -2.91 8.40 0.54
N LYS A 26 -2.36 9.28 -0.31
CA LYS A 26 -1.99 10.64 0.07
C LYS A 26 -2.58 11.64 -0.90
N ASN A 27 -2.97 12.82 -0.39
CA ASN A 27 -3.21 13.98 -1.25
C ASN A 27 -1.88 14.53 -1.81
N GLU A 28 -1.90 15.56 -2.65
CA GLU A 28 -0.69 16.11 -3.30
C GLU A 28 0.47 16.48 -2.35
N ARG A 29 0.19 16.95 -1.14
CA ARG A 29 1.21 17.42 -0.17
C ARG A 29 1.46 16.44 0.98
N GLY A 30 0.63 15.40 1.10
CA GLY A 30 0.64 14.46 2.21
C GLY A 30 1.96 13.70 2.27
N LYS A 31 2.52 13.59 3.48
CA LYS A 31 3.75 12.83 3.75
C LYS A 31 3.41 11.57 4.53
N LEU A 32 4.21 10.52 4.35
CA LEU A 32 4.13 9.35 5.22
C LEU A 32 4.50 9.74 6.65
N ARG A 33 3.69 9.31 7.60
CA ARG A 33 4.06 9.32 9.02
C ARG A 33 5.15 8.28 9.30
N ASP A 34 5.84 8.40 10.42
CA ASP A 34 6.99 7.53 10.70
C ASP A 34 6.62 6.07 10.96
N ASP A 35 5.43 5.80 11.51
CA ASP A 35 4.86 4.46 11.59
C ASP A 35 4.58 3.86 10.21
N GLN A 36 4.03 4.63 9.29
CA GLN A 36 3.79 4.21 7.90
C GLN A 36 5.11 3.93 7.16
N LYS A 37 6.16 4.74 7.36
CA LYS A 37 7.49 4.46 6.80
C LYS A 37 8.07 3.15 7.34
N ARG A 38 7.92 2.89 8.64
CA ARG A 38 8.37 1.64 9.27
C ARG A 38 7.61 0.44 8.71
N PHE A 39 6.28 0.54 8.61
CA PHE A 39 5.45 -0.50 8.01
C PHE A 39 5.83 -0.75 6.55
N ALA A 40 6.02 0.31 5.75
CA ALA A 40 6.44 0.22 4.35
C ALA A 40 7.77 -0.54 4.18
N LYS A 41 8.75 -0.27 5.06
CA LYS A 41 10.04 -0.98 5.06
C LYS A 41 9.86 -2.46 5.42
N PHE A 42 9.03 -2.75 6.42
CA PHE A 42 8.73 -4.11 6.85
C PHE A 42 8.00 -4.90 5.76
N ILE A 43 6.93 -4.37 5.18
CA ILE A 43 6.01 -5.17 4.36
C ILE A 43 6.59 -5.53 2.99
N LYS A 44 7.52 -4.71 2.47
CA LYS A 44 8.18 -4.93 1.16
C LYS A 44 9.01 -6.22 1.05
N GLN A 45 9.29 -6.89 2.17
CA GLN A 45 10.01 -8.18 2.16
C GLN A 45 9.08 -9.39 1.89
N TYR A 46 7.77 -9.18 1.83
CA TYR A 46 6.76 -10.22 1.64
C TYR A 46 6.14 -10.14 0.23
N PRO A 47 5.41 -11.18 -0.23
CA PRO A 47 4.70 -11.17 -1.52
C PRO A 47 3.48 -10.25 -1.47
N VAL A 48 3.73 -8.94 -1.50
CA VAL A 48 2.71 -7.89 -1.46
C VAL A 48 2.86 -6.93 -2.63
N LEU A 49 1.75 -6.42 -3.13
CA LEU A 49 1.68 -5.27 -4.00
C LEU A 49 1.50 -4.03 -3.12
N TYR A 50 2.62 -3.38 -2.80
CA TYR A 50 2.64 -2.24 -1.88
C TYR A 50 3.07 -0.95 -2.57
N GLY A 51 2.36 0.14 -2.30
CA GLY A 51 2.77 1.47 -2.74
C GLY A 51 2.00 2.60 -2.08
N VAL A 52 2.46 3.83 -2.37
CA VAL A 52 1.77 5.07 -1.99
C VAL A 52 1.17 5.66 -3.25
N CYS A 53 -0.14 5.90 -3.27
CA CYS A 53 -0.81 6.52 -4.41
C CYS A 53 -1.26 7.95 -4.07
N ARG A 54 -1.29 8.81 -5.09
CA ARG A 54 -1.91 10.14 -5.04
C ARG A 54 -3.01 10.33 -6.07
N SER A 55 -3.25 9.31 -6.88
CA SER A 55 -4.25 9.27 -7.94
C SER A 55 -4.70 7.83 -8.18
N VAL A 56 -5.75 7.67 -8.98
CA VAL A 56 -6.19 6.36 -9.49
C VAL A 56 -5.10 5.72 -10.33
N ASP A 57 -4.44 6.49 -11.21
CA ASP A 57 -3.37 5.98 -12.07
C ASP A 57 -2.18 5.42 -11.28
N ASP A 58 -1.81 6.05 -10.17
CA ASP A 58 -0.78 5.52 -9.27
C ASP A 58 -1.20 4.18 -8.67
N ALA A 59 -2.47 4.06 -8.24
CA ALA A 59 -3.00 2.82 -7.70
C ALA A 59 -3.00 1.70 -8.75
N LEU A 60 -3.39 2.00 -9.99
CA LEU A 60 -3.35 1.07 -11.11
C LEU A 60 -1.91 0.58 -11.39
N LYS A 61 -0.93 1.50 -11.41
CA LYS A 61 0.49 1.13 -11.56
C LYS A 61 0.98 0.20 -10.46
N ILE A 62 0.55 0.40 -9.20
CA ILE A 62 0.94 -0.46 -8.07
C ILE A 62 0.45 -1.90 -8.26
N ILE A 63 -0.78 -2.07 -8.75
CA ILE A 63 -1.36 -3.40 -8.97
C ILE A 63 -1.02 -4.01 -10.34
N GLY A 64 -0.24 -3.32 -11.17
CA GLY A 64 0.13 -3.78 -12.51
C GLY A 64 -0.97 -3.62 -13.56
N GLY A 65 -1.99 -2.81 -13.29
CA GLY A 65 -2.99 -2.41 -14.28
C GLY A 65 -2.32 -1.58 -15.39
N LYS A 66 -2.45 -2.04 -16.64
CA LYS A 66 -2.10 -1.26 -17.83
C LYS A 66 -3.20 -0.27 -18.16
#